data_AF-A0A971S174-F1
#
_entry.id   AF-A0A971S174-F1
#
_cell.length_a   1.000
_cell.length_b   1.000
_cell.length_c   1.000
_cell.angle_alpha   90.00
_cell.angle_beta   90.00
_cell.angle_gamma   90.00
#
_symmetry.space_group_name_H-M   'P 1'
#
loop_
_entity.id
_entity.type
_entity.pdbx_description
1 polymer ?
#
loop_
_entity_poly.entity_id
_entity_poly.type
_entity_poly.pdbx_seq_one_letter_code
_entity_poly.pdbx_strand_id
1 'polypeptide(L)'
;MAVGQSATESQRGSTESKGEAMKQSTGSLLAVTASIMLLFSMVYGCSNKNKEAAISERPVISEQAASQAATGGEHDAVSGNESHWGDKCKKHFYYIAPGQSASVTFETEVDAAMAKIANEEEPTVQKKDLEALGYSVSYLGRSVDTFSLNLPVWTVSEPSFALKDNETLWYHPFGGASIDWNRNGEGIITSVPGTMGMFAVGKLTRDELSTKLGGSNTISIRGPKNSMYSLTPLQKEIPKEFHILSVTVDIRTPEENIRGGGAVTHGSLHWKHTGIEFSREYEQRNKRYVISGPATSRDCFR
;
A
#
# COMPACT_ATOMS: atom_id res chain seq x y z
N MET A 1 -22.83 1.46 -62.87
CA MET A 1 -22.85 2.71 -63.66
C MET A 1 -24.30 3.03 -64.01
N ALA A 2 -24.70 4.30 -63.82
CA ALA A 2 -25.98 4.97 -64.16
C ALA A 2 -27.26 4.38 -63.50
N VAL A 3 -27.94 4.99 -62.53
CA VAL A 3 -28.58 6.34 -62.37
C VAL A 3 -29.72 6.61 -63.35
N GLY A 4 -30.93 6.80 -62.80
CA GLY A 4 -32.03 7.52 -63.45
C GLY A 4 -33.40 7.44 -62.74
N GLN A 5 -33.72 8.50 -61.95
CA GLN A 5 -35.01 9.23 -61.80
C GLN A 5 -36.31 8.46 -61.41
N SER A 6 -37.30 8.96 -60.65
CA SER A 6 -37.82 10.32 -60.43
C SER A 6 -38.82 10.37 -59.23
N ALA A 7 -38.85 11.51 -58.51
CA ALA A 7 -39.99 12.32 -57.98
C ALA A 7 -41.17 11.64 -57.24
N THR A 8 -41.87 12.21 -56.23
CA THR A 8 -41.99 13.52 -55.55
C THR A 8 -42.90 13.31 -54.33
N GLU A 9 -42.86 14.16 -53.29
CA GLU A 9 -44.00 14.98 -52.75
C GLU A 9 -43.99 14.83 -51.20
N SER A 10 -44.22 15.80 -50.30
CA SER A 10 -44.49 17.24 -50.28
C SER A 10 -44.15 17.78 -48.86
N GLN A 11 -43.66 19.01 -48.77
CA GLN A 11 -43.49 19.79 -47.54
C GLN A 11 -44.75 20.59 -47.20
N ARG A 12 -45.03 20.78 -45.89
CA ARG A 12 -45.67 22.00 -45.38
C ARG A 12 -45.25 22.28 -43.94
N GLY A 13 -44.71 23.48 -43.68
CA GLY A 13 -44.33 23.98 -42.36
C GLY A 13 -45.21 25.13 -41.86
N SER A 14 -44.85 25.68 -40.69
CA SER A 14 -45.16 27.04 -40.15
C SER A 14 -44.51 27.12 -38.73
N THR A 15 -43.46 27.91 -38.38
CA THR A 15 -43.33 29.38 -38.09
C THR A 15 -44.40 29.89 -37.08
N GLU A 16 -44.16 30.61 -35.96
CA GLU A 16 -43.30 31.74 -35.50
C GLU A 16 -43.14 31.67 -33.93
N SER A 17 -42.09 32.09 -33.21
CA SER A 17 -41.42 33.40 -32.93
C SER A 17 -42.10 34.38 -31.93
N LYS A 18 -41.37 34.63 -30.82
CA LYS A 18 -41.21 35.84 -29.96
C LYS A 18 -42.27 36.29 -28.93
N GLY A 19 -41.78 36.47 -27.70
CA GLY A 19 -42.30 37.38 -26.67
C GLY A 19 -41.26 37.61 -25.56
N GLU A 20 -40.66 38.80 -25.52
CA GLU A 20 -39.86 39.33 -24.39
C GLU A 20 -40.79 39.94 -23.32
N ALA A 21 -40.41 39.86 -22.04
CA ALA A 21 -40.25 41.01 -21.12
C ALA A 21 -40.23 40.59 -19.62
N MET A 22 -39.05 40.74 -19.02
CA MET A 22 -38.73 41.45 -17.77
C MET A 22 -39.68 41.34 -16.56
N LYS A 23 -39.16 40.79 -15.45
CA LYS A 23 -39.47 41.30 -14.09
C LYS A 23 -38.28 41.12 -13.13
N GLN A 24 -38.02 42.22 -12.46
CA GLN A 24 -36.94 42.56 -11.54
C GLN A 24 -37.26 42.04 -10.12
N SER A 25 -36.26 41.58 -9.36
CA SER A 25 -36.33 41.58 -7.89
C SER A 25 -34.92 41.48 -7.29
N THR A 26 -34.49 42.61 -6.73
CA THR A 26 -33.35 42.82 -5.83
C THR A 26 -33.61 42.21 -4.45
N GLY A 27 -32.56 41.70 -3.79
CA GLY A 27 -32.54 41.68 -2.33
C GLY A 27 -31.66 40.61 -1.68
N SER A 28 -30.55 41.07 -1.09
CA SER A 28 -30.03 40.64 0.22
C SER A 28 -29.43 39.24 0.38
N LEU A 29 -28.11 39.16 0.65
CA LEU A 29 -27.69 38.87 2.03
C LEU A 29 -26.25 39.32 2.29
N LEU A 30 -26.09 40.00 3.41
CA LEU A 30 -24.88 40.55 3.99
C LEU A 30 -24.31 39.55 5.02
N ALA A 31 -23.00 39.69 5.27
CA ALA A 31 -22.28 39.38 6.51
C ALA A 31 -21.89 37.92 6.80
N VAL A 32 -20.56 37.68 6.84
CA VAL A 32 -19.93 36.92 7.93
C VAL A 32 -18.65 37.65 8.36
N THR A 33 -18.75 38.40 9.45
CA THR A 33 -17.63 38.80 10.29
C THR A 33 -17.53 37.81 11.44
N ALA A 34 -16.37 37.19 11.67
CA ALA A 34 -16.02 36.62 12.97
C ALA A 34 -14.51 36.51 13.13
N SER A 35 -14.00 37.34 14.02
CA SER A 35 -12.65 37.36 14.58
C SER A 35 -12.36 36.11 15.39
N ILE A 36 -11.13 35.59 15.34
CA ILE A 36 -10.55 34.80 16.43
C ILE A 36 -9.17 35.39 16.75
N MET A 37 -9.15 36.26 17.76
CA MET A 37 -7.94 36.58 18.52
C MET A 37 -7.60 35.37 19.39
N LEU A 38 -6.40 34.82 19.22
CA LEU A 38 -5.87 33.77 20.08
C LEU A 38 -4.92 34.39 21.10
N LEU A 39 -5.40 34.41 22.34
CA LEU A 39 -4.67 34.80 23.54
C LEU A 39 -3.71 33.68 23.99
N PHE A 40 -2.51 34.11 24.40
CA PHE A 40 -1.63 33.57 25.44
C PHE A 40 -1.27 32.07 25.42
N SER A 41 0.02 31.81 25.25
CA SER A 41 0.67 30.71 25.96
C SER A 41 1.94 31.22 26.61
N MET A 42 1.95 31.03 27.92
CA MET A 42 2.95 31.49 28.86
C MET A 42 4.31 30.86 28.58
N VAL A 43 5.34 31.70 28.68
CA VAL A 43 6.74 31.30 28.72
C VAL A 43 6.98 30.63 30.08
N TYR A 44 7.06 29.31 30.11
CA TYR A 44 7.78 28.59 31.15
C TYR A 44 9.15 28.22 30.61
N GLY A 45 10.16 28.93 31.10
CA GLY A 45 11.55 28.52 31.00
C GLY A 45 11.90 27.52 32.10
N CYS A 46 12.97 26.76 31.84
CA CYS A 46 14.08 26.37 32.71
C CYS A 46 14.61 25.01 32.23
N SER A 47 15.81 24.94 31.67
CA SER A 47 17.13 25.11 32.31
C SER A 47 17.72 23.75 32.67
N ASN A 48 18.96 23.59 32.22
CA ASN A 48 19.70 22.34 32.15
C ASN A 48 20.45 22.08 33.47
N LYS A 49 20.50 20.79 33.85
CA LYS A 49 21.58 20.10 34.57
C LYS A 49 21.96 20.49 36.01
N ASN A 50 21.69 19.56 36.93
CA ASN A 50 22.66 18.64 37.58
C ASN A 50 22.30 18.40 39.05
N LYS A 51 22.10 17.13 39.43
CA LYS A 51 22.55 16.59 40.71
C LYS A 51 22.66 15.06 40.63
N GLU A 52 23.78 14.60 41.14
CA GLU A 52 24.38 13.29 41.07
C GLU A 52 24.19 12.56 42.41
N ALA A 53 23.95 11.24 42.34
CA ALA A 53 24.15 10.18 43.36
C ALA A 53 23.08 9.07 43.12
N ALA A 54 23.32 7.76 43.13
CA ALA A 54 24.50 6.92 43.22
C ALA A 54 24.03 5.45 43.00
N ILE A 55 24.78 4.71 42.17
CA ILE A 55 25.18 3.29 42.31
C ILE A 55 24.12 2.17 42.39
N SER A 56 24.13 1.30 41.36
CA SER A 56 24.16 -0.19 41.37
C SER A 56 23.68 -0.64 39.97
N GLU A 57 24.30 -1.44 39.12
CA GLU A 57 25.22 -2.58 39.23
C GLU A 57 25.86 -2.80 37.83
N ARG A 58 27.08 -3.34 37.75
CA ARG A 58 27.84 -3.71 36.53
C ARG A 58 27.44 -5.13 36.07
N PRO A 59 28.03 -5.73 34.99
CA PRO A 59 28.76 -5.22 33.81
C PRO A 59 28.25 -5.87 32.48
N VAL A 60 28.77 -5.50 31.30
CA VAL A 60 29.38 -6.44 30.30
C VAL A 60 30.19 -5.62 29.27
N ILE A 61 31.34 -6.21 28.94
CA ILE A 61 32.48 -5.78 28.12
C ILE A 61 32.14 -5.77 26.62
N SER A 62 32.61 -4.77 25.87
CA SER A 62 33.24 -4.99 24.57
C SER A 62 34.17 -3.82 24.21
N GLU A 63 35.35 -4.20 23.72
CA GLU A 63 36.56 -3.41 23.56
C GLU A 63 36.45 -2.27 22.53
N GLN A 64 37.16 -1.17 22.85
CA GLN A 64 37.54 -0.12 21.94
C GLN A 64 39.06 0.02 22.01
N ALA A 65 39.75 -0.22 20.91
CA ALA A 65 41.12 0.20 20.53
C ALA A 65 41.62 -0.76 19.43
N ALA A 66 42.32 -0.40 18.36
CA ALA A 66 42.89 0.83 17.79
C ALA A 66 43.25 0.45 16.31
N SER A 67 43.43 1.30 15.31
CA SER A 67 44.24 2.54 15.18
C SER A 67 43.84 3.20 13.84
N GLN A 68 43.49 4.49 13.72
CA GLN A 68 44.37 5.68 13.51
C GLN A 68 45.50 5.44 12.47
N ALA A 69 45.80 6.25 11.45
CA ALA A 69 45.42 7.60 11.00
C ALA A 69 45.75 7.70 9.46
N ALA A 70 45.17 8.60 8.66
CA ALA A 70 45.74 9.92 8.40
C ALA A 70 44.77 10.89 7.65
N THR A 71 44.55 12.03 8.30
CA THR A 71 44.23 13.40 7.85
C THR A 71 44.00 13.77 6.37
N GLY A 72 42.91 14.51 6.13
CA GLY A 72 42.95 15.78 5.38
C GLY A 72 41.76 16.06 4.44
N GLY A 73 40.82 16.92 4.85
CA GLY A 73 39.95 17.67 3.92
C GLY A 73 38.44 17.60 4.18
N GLU A 74 37.92 18.64 4.84
CA GLU A 74 36.56 19.23 4.77
C GLU A 74 35.30 18.34 4.75
N HIS A 75 34.69 18.29 5.93
CA HIS A 75 33.26 18.45 6.25
C HIS A 75 32.16 17.93 5.30
N ASP A 76 31.52 16.89 5.86
CA ASP A 76 30.07 16.65 5.89
C ASP A 76 29.39 16.18 4.60
N ALA A 77 29.66 14.91 4.27
CA ALA A 77 28.65 14.06 3.63
C ALA A 77 27.46 13.89 4.59
N VAL A 78 26.45 14.75 4.47
CA VAL A 78 25.19 14.61 5.21
C VAL A 78 24.44 13.39 4.65
N SER A 79 24.52 12.29 5.39
CA SER A 79 23.68 11.10 5.23
C SER A 79 22.22 11.48 5.45
N GLY A 80 21.47 11.70 4.37
CA GLY A 80 20.03 11.95 4.42
C GLY A 80 19.20 10.67 4.59
N ASN A 81 19.37 9.97 5.71
CA ASN A 81 18.57 8.80 6.08
C ASN A 81 17.41 9.17 7.02
N GLU A 82 16.73 10.29 6.77
CA GLU A 82 15.56 10.69 7.56
C GLU A 82 14.26 10.15 6.94
N SER A 83 13.88 8.93 7.33
CA SER A 83 12.54 8.40 7.04
C SER A 83 11.56 8.84 8.13
N HIS A 84 10.68 9.81 7.86
CA HIS A 84 9.57 10.09 8.77
C HIS A 84 8.29 10.46 8.00
N TRP A 85 7.16 9.95 8.50
CA TRP A 85 5.74 10.32 8.20
C TRP A 85 4.93 9.48 7.20
N GLY A 86 5.21 8.19 7.10
CA GLY A 86 4.25 7.18 6.61
C GLY A 86 3.88 6.19 7.70
N ASP A 87 2.73 5.53 7.55
CA ASP A 87 2.55 4.18 8.10
C ASP A 87 3.76 3.37 7.62
N LYS A 88 4.68 3.03 8.52
CA LYS A 88 6.05 2.55 8.18
C LYS A 88 6.05 1.37 7.20
N CYS A 89 4.91 0.69 7.13
CA CYS A 89 4.66 -0.49 6.31
C CYS A 89 3.88 -0.23 5.02
N LYS A 90 3.66 1.04 4.67
CA LYS A 90 2.96 1.44 3.44
C LYS A 90 3.83 2.31 2.55
N LYS A 91 4.55 3.28 3.12
CA LYS A 91 5.27 4.26 2.33
C LYS A 91 6.54 4.80 2.98
N HIS A 92 7.62 4.85 2.21
CA HIS A 92 8.84 5.57 2.54
C HIS A 92 8.77 7.00 2.01
N PHE A 93 9.44 7.92 2.70
CA PHE A 93 9.63 9.29 2.28
C PHE A 93 11.11 9.64 2.41
N TYR A 94 11.68 10.11 1.31
CA TYR A 94 13.06 10.57 1.21
C TYR A 94 13.07 12.04 0.86
N TYR A 95 13.80 12.81 1.65
CA TYR A 95 13.88 14.25 1.52
C TYR A 95 15.24 14.63 0.94
N ILE A 96 15.23 15.22 -0.26
CA ILE A 96 16.45 15.53 -1.02
C ILE A 96 16.45 17.03 -1.32
N ALA A 97 17.51 17.73 -0.94
CA ALA A 97 17.67 19.14 -1.27
C ALA A 97 17.86 19.32 -2.80
N PRO A 98 17.56 20.50 -3.36
CA PRO A 98 17.84 20.79 -4.77
C PRO A 98 19.31 20.61 -5.14
N GLY A 99 19.57 20.04 -6.32
CA GLY A 99 20.91 19.75 -6.84
C GLY A 99 21.63 18.58 -6.17
N GLN A 100 21.04 17.98 -5.14
CA GLN A 100 21.64 16.86 -4.41
C GLN A 100 21.21 15.53 -5.01
N SER A 101 21.96 14.48 -4.66
CA SER A 101 21.62 13.10 -5.00
C SER A 101 21.41 12.29 -3.72
N ALA A 102 20.50 11.33 -3.78
CA ALA A 102 20.32 10.36 -2.70
C ALA A 102 20.10 8.96 -3.27
N SER A 103 20.63 7.98 -2.56
CA SER A 103 20.33 6.57 -2.78
C SER A 103 19.12 6.19 -1.93
N VAL A 104 18.06 5.72 -2.57
CA VAL A 104 16.79 5.41 -1.90
C VAL A 104 16.38 3.97 -2.20
N THR A 105 15.79 3.30 -1.21
CA THR A 105 15.37 1.89 -1.33
C THR A 105 13.88 1.77 -1.11
N PHE A 106 13.20 1.07 -2.02
CA PHE A 106 11.77 0.79 -1.90
C PHE A 106 11.54 -0.71 -1.74
N GLU A 107 10.56 -1.08 -0.93
CA GLU A 107 10.28 -2.47 -0.58
C GLU A 107 8.81 -2.80 -0.78
N THR A 108 8.53 -3.93 -1.42
CA THR A 108 7.16 -4.41 -1.65
C THR A 108 7.07 -5.93 -1.54
N GLU A 109 5.94 -6.43 -1.01
CA GLU A 109 5.59 -7.84 -1.12
C GLU A 109 5.29 -8.18 -2.58
N VAL A 110 5.84 -9.29 -3.06
CA VAL A 110 5.60 -9.84 -4.39
C VAL A 110 5.31 -11.33 -4.29
N ASP A 111 4.69 -11.90 -5.33
CA ASP A 111 4.52 -13.35 -5.41
C ASP A 111 5.82 -14.08 -5.78
N ALA A 112 5.84 -15.40 -5.63
CA ALA A 112 7.00 -16.24 -5.89
C ALA A 112 7.49 -16.17 -7.36
N ALA A 113 6.57 -15.97 -8.32
CA ALA A 113 6.93 -15.88 -9.73
C ALA A 113 7.66 -14.56 -10.01
N MET A 114 7.19 -13.46 -9.44
CA MET A 114 7.84 -12.17 -9.53
C MET A 114 9.16 -12.15 -8.74
N ALA A 115 9.22 -12.76 -7.56
CA ALA A 115 10.48 -12.93 -6.83
C ALA A 115 11.55 -13.63 -7.68
N LYS A 116 11.16 -14.68 -8.42
CA LYS A 116 12.05 -15.39 -9.35
C LYS A 116 12.50 -14.51 -10.52
N ILE A 117 11.56 -13.86 -11.22
CA ILE A 117 11.87 -12.97 -12.35
C ILE A 117 12.79 -11.83 -11.89
N ALA A 118 12.49 -11.24 -10.74
CA ALA A 118 13.30 -10.20 -10.16
C ALA A 118 14.72 -10.71 -9.91
N ASN A 119 14.96 -11.93 -9.44
CA ASN A 119 16.34 -12.43 -9.30
C ASN A 119 17.09 -12.56 -10.63
N GLU A 120 16.42 -12.92 -11.72
CA GLU A 120 17.04 -13.27 -13.00
C GLU A 120 17.24 -12.06 -13.92
N GLU A 121 16.38 -11.03 -13.83
CA GLU A 121 16.30 -9.93 -14.81
C GLU A 121 16.51 -8.56 -14.16
N GLU A 122 17.12 -7.61 -14.87
CA GLU A 122 17.14 -6.20 -14.47
C GLU A 122 15.80 -5.51 -14.80
N PRO A 123 15.35 -4.55 -13.98
CA PRO A 123 14.14 -3.81 -14.26
C PRO A 123 14.34 -2.82 -15.41
N THR A 124 13.26 -2.56 -16.15
CA THR A 124 13.18 -1.38 -17.02
C THR A 124 12.87 -0.15 -16.17
N VAL A 125 13.68 0.90 -16.30
CA VAL A 125 13.48 2.18 -15.60
C VAL A 125 12.66 3.13 -16.47
N GLN A 126 11.44 3.45 -16.04
CA GLN A 126 10.63 4.50 -16.68
C GLN A 126 10.90 5.83 -16.00
N LYS A 127 11.68 6.67 -16.69
CA LYS A 127 12.21 7.93 -16.18
C LYS A 127 11.96 9.13 -17.07
N LYS A 128 11.34 8.96 -18.25
CA LYS A 128 11.17 10.02 -19.25
C LYS A 128 10.49 11.28 -18.67
N ASP A 129 9.43 11.10 -17.89
CA ASP A 129 8.69 12.21 -17.30
C ASP A 129 9.46 12.87 -16.15
N LEU A 130 10.30 12.10 -15.45
CA LEU A 130 11.22 12.62 -14.42
C LEU A 130 12.38 13.40 -15.04
N GLU A 131 12.98 12.87 -16.10
CA GLU A 131 14.06 13.52 -16.85
C GLU A 131 13.61 14.82 -17.52
N ALA A 132 12.38 14.87 -18.04
CA ALA A 132 11.76 16.09 -18.55
C ALA A 132 11.64 17.19 -17.48
N LEU A 133 11.63 16.79 -16.21
CA LEU A 133 11.63 17.68 -15.05
C LEU A 133 13.02 17.81 -14.40
N GLY A 134 14.10 17.47 -15.11
CA GLY A 134 15.47 17.66 -14.64
C GLY A 134 15.94 16.68 -13.55
N TYR A 135 15.22 15.58 -13.32
CA TYR A 135 15.68 14.52 -12.43
C TYR A 135 16.59 13.57 -13.21
N SER A 136 17.60 13.02 -12.54
CA SER A 136 18.28 11.82 -13.01
C SER A 136 17.90 10.65 -12.12
N VAL A 137 17.53 9.53 -12.71
CA VAL A 137 17.23 8.28 -12.00
C VAL A 137 18.07 7.16 -12.58
N SER A 138 18.80 6.48 -11.71
CA SER A 138 19.64 5.33 -12.06
C SER A 138 19.32 4.14 -11.17
N TYR A 139 19.13 2.97 -11.78
CA TYR A 139 19.00 1.71 -11.04
C TYR A 139 20.36 1.31 -10.47
N LEU A 140 20.40 0.94 -9.19
CA LEU A 140 21.63 0.50 -8.53
C LEU A 140 21.65 -0.97 -8.19
N GLY A 141 20.51 -1.52 -7.79
CA GLY A 141 20.47 -2.89 -7.33
C GLY A 141 19.10 -3.31 -6.82
N ARG A 142 18.97 -4.62 -6.59
CA ARG A 142 17.79 -5.25 -6.03
C ARG A 142 18.19 -6.40 -5.12
N SER A 143 17.30 -6.77 -4.22
CA SER A 143 17.38 -8.00 -3.43
C SER A 143 15.99 -8.56 -3.21
N VAL A 144 15.90 -9.87 -3.04
CA VAL A 144 14.67 -10.56 -2.63
C VAL A 144 14.92 -11.22 -1.29
N ASP A 145 14.22 -10.77 -0.25
CA ASP A 145 14.15 -11.47 1.04
C ASP A 145 12.98 -12.46 1.02
N THR A 146 13.22 -13.69 1.45
CA THR A 146 12.19 -14.74 1.54
C THR A 146 12.14 -15.26 2.96
N PHE A 147 10.95 -15.24 3.55
CA PHE A 147 10.73 -15.73 4.90
C PHE A 147 9.33 -16.31 5.06
N SER A 148 9.16 -17.15 6.08
CA SER A 148 7.87 -17.77 6.39
C SER A 148 7.38 -17.36 7.76
N LEU A 149 6.07 -17.14 7.89
CA LEU A 149 5.39 -16.93 9.15
C LEU A 149 4.25 -17.92 9.29
N ASN A 150 4.02 -18.38 10.52
CA ASN A 150 2.84 -19.13 10.87
C ASN A 150 1.68 -18.15 11.02
N LEU A 151 0.68 -18.26 10.15
CA LEU A 151 -0.48 -17.39 10.14
C LEU A 151 -1.74 -18.19 10.51
N PRO A 152 -2.67 -17.57 11.26
CA PRO A 152 -3.89 -18.25 11.65
C PRO A 152 -4.77 -18.46 10.43
N VAL A 153 -5.46 -19.60 10.43
CA VAL A 153 -6.55 -19.96 9.52
C VAL A 153 -7.66 -20.63 10.31
N TRP A 154 -8.90 -20.46 9.85
CA TRP A 154 -10.03 -21.23 10.37
C TRP A 154 -10.20 -22.51 9.56
N THR A 155 -10.30 -23.63 10.24
CA THR A 155 -10.43 -24.96 9.65
C THR A 155 -11.68 -25.64 10.14
N VAL A 156 -12.20 -26.58 9.35
CA VAL A 156 -13.22 -27.54 9.76
C VAL A 156 -12.76 -28.93 9.39
N SER A 157 -13.24 -29.95 10.09
CA SER A 157 -12.89 -31.33 9.77
C SER A 157 -14.11 -32.22 9.86
N GLU A 158 -14.25 -33.08 8.87
CA GLU A 158 -15.21 -34.16 8.81
C GLU A 158 -14.53 -35.33 8.06
N PRO A 159 -13.99 -36.33 8.78
CA PRO A 159 -13.25 -37.44 8.18
C PRO A 159 -14.05 -38.22 7.13
N SER A 160 -15.39 -38.22 7.21
CA SER A 160 -16.23 -38.84 6.17
C SER A 160 -16.17 -38.10 4.82
N PHE A 161 -15.64 -36.87 4.79
CA PHE A 161 -15.39 -36.10 3.56
C PHE A 161 -14.01 -36.41 2.96
N ALA A 162 -13.20 -37.25 3.61
CA ALA A 162 -11.94 -37.76 3.06
C ALA A 162 -12.22 -38.67 1.86
N LEU A 163 -12.43 -38.06 0.69
CA LEU A 163 -12.84 -38.74 -0.53
C LEU A 163 -11.85 -38.42 -1.66
N LYS A 164 -11.87 -39.26 -2.71
CA LYS A 164 -11.10 -39.01 -3.94
C LYS A 164 -11.61 -37.70 -4.56
N ASP A 165 -10.70 -36.90 -5.13
CA ASP A 165 -10.84 -35.48 -5.54
C ASP A 165 -12.16 -35.03 -6.25
N ASN A 166 -13.00 -35.95 -6.72
CA ASN A 166 -14.28 -35.65 -7.36
C ASN A 166 -15.46 -35.52 -6.38
N GLU A 167 -15.34 -35.96 -5.13
CA GLU A 167 -16.48 -35.90 -4.18
C GLU A 167 -16.44 -34.69 -3.23
N THR A 168 -15.27 -34.07 -3.04
CA THR A 168 -15.12 -32.84 -2.23
C THR A 168 -15.90 -31.66 -2.83
N LEU A 169 -16.06 -31.65 -4.16
CA LEU A 169 -16.87 -30.67 -4.90
C LEU A 169 -18.35 -30.67 -4.51
N TRP A 170 -18.87 -31.73 -3.86
CA TRP A 170 -20.29 -31.77 -3.47
C TRP A 170 -20.56 -31.14 -2.10
N TYR A 171 -19.51 -30.78 -1.34
CA TYR A 171 -19.66 -30.19 -0.02
C TYR A 171 -19.62 -28.68 -0.09
N HIS A 172 -20.81 -28.09 -0.17
CA HIS A 172 -20.96 -26.65 -0.30
C HIS A 172 -21.39 -26.02 1.02
N PRO A 173 -20.60 -25.07 1.57
CA PRO A 173 -21.03 -24.29 2.71
C PRO A 173 -22.20 -23.36 2.34
N PHE A 174 -23.06 -23.07 3.32
CA PHE A 174 -24.11 -22.08 3.19
C PHE A 174 -23.64 -20.67 3.58
N GLY A 175 -24.47 -19.67 3.25
CA GLY A 175 -24.28 -18.31 3.78
C GLY A 175 -23.12 -17.54 3.18
N GLY A 176 -22.63 -17.91 1.99
CA GLY A 176 -21.59 -17.16 1.27
C GLY A 176 -20.16 -17.42 1.76
N ALA A 177 -19.95 -18.44 2.59
CA ALA A 177 -18.62 -18.91 2.93
C ALA A 177 -18.02 -19.76 1.79
N SER A 178 -16.70 -19.92 1.78
CA SER A 178 -15.99 -20.87 0.91
C SER A 178 -15.00 -21.67 1.75
N ILE A 179 -14.88 -22.96 1.43
CA ILE A 179 -13.98 -23.90 2.10
C ILE A 179 -13.19 -24.62 1.02
N ASP A 180 -11.87 -24.67 1.21
CA ASP A 180 -10.96 -25.46 0.39
C ASP A 180 -10.62 -26.76 1.13
N TRP A 181 -11.06 -27.89 0.57
CA TRP A 181 -10.98 -29.20 1.21
C TRP A 181 -9.74 -29.98 0.76
N ASN A 182 -9.01 -30.54 1.73
CA ASN A 182 -7.97 -31.51 1.47
C ASN A 182 -8.52 -32.96 1.45
N ARG A 183 -7.68 -33.90 1.01
CA ARG A 183 -8.02 -35.32 0.89
C ARG A 183 -8.28 -36.06 2.21
N ASN A 184 -7.95 -35.43 3.34
CA ASN A 184 -8.15 -36.00 4.67
C ASN A 184 -9.47 -35.55 5.30
N GLY A 185 -10.33 -34.83 4.55
CA GLY A 185 -11.58 -34.31 5.08
C GLY A 185 -11.38 -33.13 6.02
N GLU A 186 -10.27 -32.41 5.90
CA GLU A 186 -10.04 -31.12 6.56
C GLU A 186 -10.15 -29.99 5.53
N GLY A 187 -10.91 -28.96 5.87
CA GLY A 187 -11.18 -27.82 5.01
C GLY A 187 -10.72 -26.51 5.63
N ILE A 188 -10.02 -25.68 4.87
CA ILE A 188 -9.64 -24.31 5.26
C ILE A 188 -10.73 -23.36 4.80
N ILE A 189 -11.26 -22.52 5.68
CA ILE A 189 -12.22 -21.48 5.32
C ILE A 189 -11.47 -20.36 4.59
N THR A 190 -11.70 -20.24 3.28
CA THR A 190 -11.00 -19.29 2.41
C THR A 190 -11.75 -17.98 2.22
N SER A 191 -13.06 -17.95 2.46
CA SER A 191 -13.86 -16.73 2.44
C SER A 191 -15.09 -16.85 3.33
N VAL A 192 -15.57 -15.71 3.81
CA VAL A 192 -16.86 -15.51 4.48
C VAL A 192 -17.46 -14.17 4.00
N PRO A 193 -18.74 -13.88 4.24
CA PRO A 193 -19.33 -12.60 3.83
C PRO A 193 -18.50 -11.36 4.22
N GLY A 194 -18.02 -10.63 3.22
CA GLY A 194 -17.21 -9.42 3.41
C GLY A 194 -15.77 -9.68 3.88
N THR A 195 -15.25 -10.90 3.75
CA THR A 195 -13.84 -11.21 4.04
C THR A 195 -13.34 -12.32 3.11
N MET A 196 -12.31 -12.03 2.32
CA MET A 196 -11.74 -12.95 1.34
C MET A 196 -10.28 -13.26 1.63
N GLY A 197 -9.87 -14.51 1.38
CA GLY A 197 -8.53 -15.02 1.60
C GLY A 197 -8.39 -15.71 2.96
N MET A 198 -7.84 -16.92 2.99
CA MET A 198 -7.75 -17.75 4.20
C MET A 198 -7.09 -17.05 5.39
N PHE A 199 -6.06 -16.23 5.16
CA PHE A 199 -5.37 -15.51 6.24
C PHE A 199 -6.15 -14.28 6.72
N ALA A 200 -6.92 -13.62 5.86
CA ALA A 200 -7.80 -12.53 6.28
C ALA A 200 -8.96 -13.07 7.13
N VAL A 201 -9.53 -14.21 6.71
CA VAL A 201 -10.52 -14.94 7.49
C VAL A 201 -9.91 -15.43 8.81
N GLY A 202 -8.71 -16.00 8.77
CA GLY A 202 -8.00 -16.52 9.94
C GLY A 202 -7.69 -15.49 11.02
N LYS A 203 -7.58 -14.21 10.67
CA LYS A 203 -7.40 -13.09 11.61
C LYS A 203 -8.67 -12.73 12.38
N LEU A 204 -9.85 -13.18 11.93
CA LEU A 204 -11.10 -12.95 12.64
C LEU A 204 -11.06 -13.67 13.98
N THR A 205 -11.52 -13.00 15.02
CA THR A 205 -11.88 -13.64 16.29
C THR A 205 -13.04 -14.61 16.10
N ARG A 206 -13.29 -15.47 17.09
CA ARG A 206 -14.42 -16.41 17.05
C ARG A 206 -15.76 -15.69 16.87
N ASP A 207 -15.97 -14.58 17.57
CA ASP A 207 -17.23 -13.83 17.56
C ASP A 207 -17.43 -13.07 16.25
N GLU A 208 -16.35 -12.51 15.69
CA GLU A 208 -16.38 -11.91 14.35
C GLU A 208 -16.71 -12.95 13.29
N LEU A 209 -16.05 -14.12 13.33
CA LEU A 209 -16.36 -15.22 12.43
C LEU A 209 -17.83 -15.65 12.55
N SER A 210 -18.32 -15.84 13.78
CA SER A 210 -19.72 -16.22 14.03
C SER A 210 -20.69 -15.19 13.45
N THR A 211 -20.41 -13.90 13.66
CA THR A 211 -21.19 -12.79 13.08
C THR A 211 -21.20 -12.84 11.55
N LYS A 212 -20.05 -13.07 10.91
CA LYS A 212 -19.95 -13.24 9.45
C LYS A 212 -20.73 -14.46 8.94
N LEU A 213 -20.86 -15.50 9.77
CA LEU A 213 -21.64 -16.71 9.48
C LEU A 213 -23.12 -16.61 9.90
N GLY A 214 -23.63 -15.40 10.15
CA GLY A 214 -25.04 -15.16 10.51
C GLY A 214 -25.37 -15.44 11.98
N GLY A 215 -24.40 -15.30 12.88
CA GLY A 215 -24.53 -15.56 14.32
C GLY A 215 -24.40 -17.04 14.70
N SER A 216 -23.92 -17.88 13.79
CA SER A 216 -23.71 -19.31 14.03
C SER A 216 -22.25 -19.60 14.39
N ASN A 217 -22.06 -20.40 15.44
CA ASN A 217 -20.74 -20.92 15.81
C ASN A 217 -20.32 -22.15 14.96
N THR A 218 -21.16 -22.56 14.03
CA THR A 218 -20.94 -23.68 13.11
C THR A 218 -21.13 -23.23 11.68
N ILE A 219 -20.46 -23.91 10.75
CA ILE A 219 -20.72 -23.78 9.32
C ILE A 219 -21.62 -24.92 8.87
N SER A 220 -22.76 -24.56 8.30
CA SER A 220 -23.67 -25.53 7.70
C SER A 220 -23.15 -25.92 6.32
N ILE A 221 -23.12 -27.21 6.02
CA ILE A 221 -22.61 -27.75 4.76
C ILE A 221 -23.64 -28.69 4.16
N ARG A 222 -23.95 -28.49 2.87
CA ARG A 222 -24.72 -29.44 2.08
C ARG A 222 -23.77 -30.41 1.41
N GLY A 223 -23.94 -31.70 1.66
CA GLY A 223 -23.22 -32.77 0.97
C GLY A 223 -24.08 -33.53 -0.05
N PRO A 224 -23.58 -34.67 -0.54
CA PRO A 224 -24.29 -35.52 -1.49
C PRO A 224 -25.70 -35.90 -1.01
N LYS A 225 -26.63 -36.05 -1.96
CA LYS A 225 -28.04 -36.40 -1.71
C LYS A 225 -28.76 -35.42 -0.75
N ASN A 226 -28.35 -34.15 -0.72
CA ASN A 226 -28.87 -33.12 0.18
C ASN A 226 -28.72 -33.44 1.68
N SER A 227 -27.71 -34.24 2.04
CA SER A 227 -27.31 -34.41 3.45
C SER A 227 -26.81 -33.07 4.01
N MET A 228 -27.14 -32.80 5.27
CA MET A 228 -26.77 -31.55 5.95
C MET A 228 -25.82 -31.87 7.10
N TYR A 229 -24.71 -31.13 7.15
CA TYR A 229 -23.70 -31.22 8.20
C TYR A 229 -23.55 -29.86 8.85
N SER A 230 -23.16 -29.87 10.13
CA SER A 230 -22.86 -28.67 10.89
C SER A 230 -21.48 -28.89 11.50
N LEU A 231 -20.49 -28.15 11.00
CA LEU A 231 -19.10 -28.31 11.41
C LEU A 231 -18.67 -27.14 12.27
N THR A 232 -17.94 -27.43 13.34
CA THR A 232 -17.40 -26.40 14.24
C THR A 232 -16.05 -25.93 13.73
N PRO A 233 -15.86 -24.64 13.40
CA PRO A 233 -14.57 -24.11 13.02
C PRO A 233 -13.56 -24.21 14.17
N LEU A 234 -12.31 -24.48 13.84
CA LEU A 234 -11.16 -24.52 14.74
C LEU A 234 -10.02 -23.70 14.14
N GLN A 235 -9.39 -22.85 14.94
CA GLN A 235 -8.26 -22.05 14.48
C GLN A 235 -6.98 -22.90 14.53
N LYS A 236 -6.17 -22.81 13.48
CA LYS A 236 -4.86 -23.43 13.38
C LYS A 236 -3.89 -22.41 12.78
N GLU A 237 -2.60 -22.61 13.02
CA GLU A 237 -1.58 -21.86 12.31
C GLU A 237 -0.99 -22.70 11.18
N ILE A 238 -0.81 -22.08 10.02
CA ILE A 238 -0.13 -22.70 8.88
C ILE A 238 0.99 -21.78 8.38
N PRO A 239 2.10 -22.34 7.88
CA PRO A 239 3.17 -21.53 7.32
C PRO A 239 2.71 -20.84 6.03
N LYS A 240 2.95 -19.53 5.93
CA LYS A 240 2.88 -18.76 4.69
C LYS A 240 4.28 -18.23 4.38
N GLU A 241 4.76 -18.49 3.17
CA GLU A 241 5.97 -17.89 2.64
C GLU A 241 5.65 -16.51 2.05
N PHE A 242 6.56 -15.56 2.25
CA PHE A 242 6.52 -14.19 1.77
C PHE A 242 7.80 -13.88 1.00
N HIS A 243 7.69 -13.04 -0.03
CA HIS A 243 8.83 -12.53 -0.77
C HIS A 243 8.77 -11.00 -0.77
N ILE A 244 9.82 -10.36 -0.24
CA ILE A 244 9.97 -8.91 -0.24
C ILE A 244 11.02 -8.54 -1.28
N LEU A 245 10.58 -7.81 -2.31
CA LEU A 245 11.46 -7.23 -3.30
C LEU A 245 11.89 -5.84 -2.83
N SER A 246 13.19 -5.69 -2.57
CA SER A 246 13.82 -4.40 -2.26
C SER A 246 14.60 -3.90 -3.47
N VAL A 247 14.42 -2.64 -3.85
CA VAL A 247 15.03 -2.04 -5.03
C VAL A 247 15.66 -0.71 -4.66
N THR A 248 16.94 -0.55 -4.96
CA THR A 248 17.69 0.67 -4.69
C THR A 248 17.90 1.45 -5.97
N VAL A 249 17.61 2.75 -5.91
CA VAL A 249 17.81 3.70 -7.00
C VAL A 249 18.53 4.94 -6.51
N ASP A 250 19.40 5.46 -7.36
CA ASP A 250 19.98 6.78 -7.17
C ASP A 250 19.13 7.82 -7.88
N ILE A 251 18.76 8.87 -7.14
CA ILE A 251 17.96 9.98 -7.63
C ILE A 251 18.74 11.27 -7.42
N ARG A 252 19.03 11.97 -8.51
CA ARG A 252 19.53 13.35 -8.49
C ARG A 252 18.39 14.31 -8.76
N THR A 253 18.23 15.29 -7.88
CA THR A 253 17.23 16.34 -8.03
C THR A 253 17.78 17.49 -8.89
N PRO A 254 16.89 18.23 -9.59
CA PRO A 254 17.29 19.43 -10.30
C PRO A 254 17.77 20.51 -9.31
N GLU A 255 18.69 21.37 -9.78
CA GLU A 255 19.26 22.47 -9.01
C GLU A 255 18.28 23.62 -8.82
N GLU A 256 17.50 23.92 -9.85
CA GLU A 256 16.51 25.00 -9.81
C GLU A 256 15.19 24.50 -9.23
N ASN A 257 14.53 25.35 -8.44
CA ASN A 257 13.15 25.12 -8.02
C ASN A 257 12.26 25.21 -9.26
N ILE A 258 11.96 24.06 -9.86
CA ILE A 258 11.07 23.95 -11.01
C ILE A 258 9.65 24.32 -10.58
N ARG A 259 9.35 25.64 -10.64
CA ARG A 259 8.02 26.21 -10.46
C ARG A 259 7.17 25.83 -11.67
N GLY A 260 6.48 24.71 -11.50
CA GLY A 260 5.52 24.12 -12.43
C GLY A 260 4.97 22.78 -11.91
N GLY A 261 5.68 22.13 -10.98
CA GLY A 261 5.35 20.80 -10.45
C GLY A 261 4.47 20.78 -9.21
N GLY A 262 3.26 21.35 -9.29
CA GLY A 262 2.20 21.04 -8.32
C GLY A 262 1.57 19.66 -8.55
N ALA A 263 1.78 19.08 -9.74
CA ALA A 263 1.39 17.71 -10.05
C ALA A 263 2.43 16.73 -9.50
N VAL A 264 1.97 15.78 -8.69
CA VAL A 264 2.72 14.58 -8.36
C VAL A 264 3.10 13.89 -9.67
N THR A 265 4.40 13.73 -9.93
CA THR A 265 4.90 12.98 -11.09
C THR A 265 5.47 11.67 -10.61
N HIS A 266 5.32 10.63 -11.41
CA HIS A 266 5.66 9.26 -11.04
C HIS A 266 6.90 8.81 -11.81
N GLY A 267 7.75 8.04 -11.14
CA GLY A 267 8.77 7.21 -11.75
C GLY A 267 8.52 5.77 -11.36
N SER A 268 9.04 4.85 -12.17
CA SER A 268 8.82 3.44 -11.88
C SER A 268 9.93 2.54 -12.42
N LEU A 269 10.07 1.41 -11.74
CA LEU A 269 10.93 0.30 -12.14
C LEU A 269 10.05 -0.91 -12.35
N HIS A 270 10.08 -1.48 -13.55
CA HIS A 270 9.19 -2.57 -13.93
C HIS A 270 9.94 -3.79 -14.42
N TRP A 271 9.44 -4.95 -14.02
CA TRP A 271 9.70 -6.24 -14.64
C TRP A 271 8.42 -6.69 -15.34
N LYS A 272 8.44 -6.78 -16.68
CA LYS A 272 7.24 -7.09 -17.47
C LYS A 272 6.07 -6.15 -17.10
N HIS A 273 4.96 -6.69 -16.58
CA HIS A 273 3.72 -5.95 -16.24
C HIS A 273 3.62 -5.52 -14.76
N THR A 274 4.65 -5.78 -13.95
CA THR A 274 4.64 -5.56 -12.49
C THR A 274 5.88 -4.79 -12.09
N GLY A 275 5.82 -3.99 -11.03
CA GLY A 275 6.96 -3.16 -10.64
C GLY A 275 6.75 -2.35 -9.38
N ILE A 276 7.74 -1.50 -9.12
CA ILE A 276 7.71 -0.50 -8.06
C ILE A 276 7.46 0.86 -8.70
N GLU A 277 6.48 1.56 -8.16
CA GLU A 277 6.19 2.93 -8.48
C GLU A 277 6.57 3.83 -7.31
N PHE A 278 7.20 4.96 -7.62
CA PHE A 278 7.52 6.00 -6.65
C PHE A 278 7.14 7.35 -7.23
N SER A 279 6.75 8.27 -6.36
CA SER A 279 6.32 9.60 -6.73
C SER A 279 7.32 10.64 -6.25
N ARG A 280 7.36 11.76 -6.96
CA ARG A 280 8.10 12.95 -6.53
C ARG A 280 7.17 14.14 -6.33
N GLU A 281 7.47 14.92 -5.31
CA GLU A 281 6.82 16.20 -4.99
C GLU A 281 7.89 17.21 -4.55
N TYR A 282 7.63 18.50 -4.73
CA TYR A 282 8.46 19.55 -4.11
C TYR A 282 7.71 20.18 -2.94
N GLU A 283 8.20 19.97 -1.72
CA GLU A 283 7.63 20.53 -0.51
C GLU A 283 8.05 22.00 -0.35
N GLN A 284 7.13 22.90 -0.65
CA GLN A 284 7.39 24.36 -0.63
C GLN A 284 7.80 24.89 0.75
N ARG A 285 7.28 24.31 1.83
CA ARG A 285 7.51 24.77 3.20
C ARG A 285 8.98 24.65 3.61
N ASN A 286 9.58 23.50 3.33
CA ASN A 286 10.96 23.19 3.71
C ASN A 286 11.94 23.25 2.52
N LYS A 287 11.44 23.64 1.33
CA LYS A 287 12.22 23.81 0.10
C LYS A 287 13.04 22.57 -0.27
N ARG A 288 12.40 21.41 -0.23
CA ARG A 288 13.02 20.11 -0.49
C ARG A 288 12.16 19.24 -1.40
N TYR A 289 12.79 18.37 -2.18
CA TYR A 289 12.09 17.34 -2.94
C TYR A 289 11.78 16.15 -2.04
N VAL A 290 10.58 15.62 -2.19
CA VAL A 290 10.11 14.44 -1.48
C VAL A 290 9.95 13.34 -2.50
N ILE A 291 10.73 12.27 -2.35
CA ILE A 291 10.52 11.02 -3.09
C ILE A 291 9.78 10.06 -2.18
N SER A 292 8.73 9.43 -2.67
CA SER A 292 7.96 8.49 -1.87
C SER A 292 7.54 7.26 -2.64
N GLY A 293 7.64 6.09 -2.03
CA GLY A 293 7.36 4.79 -2.65
C GLY A 293 7.06 3.73 -1.60
N PRO A 294 6.87 2.46 -1.99
CA PRO A 294 6.43 1.41 -1.07
C PRO A 294 7.50 1.08 -0.02
N ALA A 295 7.04 0.61 1.14
CA ALA A 295 7.84 0.36 2.35
C ALA A 295 7.48 -0.95 3.05
N THR A 296 6.95 -1.92 2.33
CA THR A 296 6.48 -3.18 2.91
C THR A 296 7.69 -4.06 3.22
N SER A 297 8.31 -3.82 4.38
CA SER A 297 9.47 -4.57 4.86
C SER A 297 9.05 -5.83 5.64
N ARG A 298 10.01 -6.69 5.96
CA ARG A 298 9.77 -7.88 6.78
C ARG A 298 9.16 -7.57 8.15
N ASP A 299 9.54 -6.45 8.76
CA ASP A 299 9.07 -6.06 10.09
C ASP A 299 7.57 -5.74 10.12
N CYS A 300 6.95 -5.52 8.96
CA CYS A 300 5.53 -5.24 8.80
C CYS A 300 4.62 -6.45 8.98
N PHE A 301 5.20 -7.64 9.08
CA PHE A 301 4.47 -8.90 9.23
C PHE A 301 4.65 -9.51 10.64
N ARG A 302 5.33 -8.82 11.55
CA ARG A 302 5.48 -9.22 12.96
C ARG A 302 4.29 -8.83 13.82
#